data_AF-A0A920FUU4-F1
#
_entry.id   AF-A0A920FUU4-F1
#
_cell.length_a   1.000
_cell.length_b   1.000
_cell.length_c   1.000
_cell.angle_alpha   90.00
_cell.angle_beta   90.00
_cell.angle_gamma   90.00
#
_symmetry.space_group_name_H-M   'P 1'
#
loop_
_entity.id
_entity.type
_entity.pdbx_description
1 polymer ?
#
loop_
_entity_poly.entity_id
_entity_poly.type
_entity_poly.pdbx_seq_one_letter_code
_entity_poly.pdbx_strand_id
1 'polypeptide(L)' 'MRPNVTLIGLTTNTKVARQNALTWGTFMDVVDEISSSTEMVDRACRVAKNRKILKNGIKLLLLPVFHSEKLGQRILFV' A
#
# COMPACT_ATOMS: atom_id res chain seq x y z
N MET A 1 14.44 5.46 -10.31
CA MET A 1 13.38 6.46 -10.59
C MET A 1 12.83 6.98 -9.27
N ARG A 2 12.73 8.30 -9.06
CA ARG A 2 12.00 8.89 -7.92
C ARG A 2 10.63 9.34 -8.44
N PRO A 3 9.54 8.59 -8.17
CA PRO A 3 8.21 9.03 -8.58
C PRO A 3 7.83 10.33 -7.87
N ASN A 4 7.16 11.24 -8.58
CA ASN A 4 6.52 12.43 -7.98
C ASN A 4 5.16 12.09 -7.34
N VAL A 5 4.91 10.81 -7.10
CA VAL A 5 3.66 10.27 -6.57
C VAL A 5 3.97 9.56 -5.24
N THR A 6 2.97 9.49 -4.35
CA THR A 6 3.12 8.95 -3.01
C THR A 6 2.93 7.44 -2.99
N LEU A 7 3.97 6.69 -2.67
CA LEU A 7 3.87 5.23 -2.60
C LEU A 7 3.26 4.81 -1.27
N ILE A 8 2.28 3.92 -1.29
CA ILE A 8 1.69 3.32 -0.09
C ILE A 8 1.87 1.80 -0.16
N GLY A 9 2.72 1.25 0.69
CA GLY A 9 2.90 -0.19 0.78
C GLY A 9 2.08 -0.78 1.91
N LEU A 10 1.27 -1.79 1.60
CA LEU A 10 0.62 -2.65 2.59
C LEU A 10 1.37 -3.97 2.67
N THR A 11 1.61 -4.47 3.88
CA THR A 11 2.24 -5.76 4.10
C THR A 11 1.87 -6.37 5.44
N THR A 12 1.84 -7.70 5.54
CA THR A 12 1.69 -8.41 6.82
C THR A 12 3.00 -8.51 7.60
N ASN A 13 4.15 -8.27 6.95
CA ASN A 13 5.46 -8.47 7.55
C ASN A 13 6.05 -7.15 8.05
N THR A 14 6.10 -7.02 9.38
CA THR A 14 6.68 -5.85 10.07
C THR A 14 8.13 -5.58 9.68
N LYS A 15 8.94 -6.62 9.42
CA LYS A 15 10.33 -6.46 8.96
C LYS A 15 10.38 -5.80 7.58
N VAL A 16 9.53 -6.24 6.66
CA VAL A 16 9.43 -5.66 5.30
C VAL A 16 8.94 -4.22 5.36
N ALA A 17 7.93 -3.93 6.20
CA ALA A 17 7.46 -2.56 6.41
C ALA A 17 8.58 -1.64 6.90
N ARG A 18 9.36 -2.08 7.90
CA ARG A 18 10.47 -1.28 8.44
C ARG A 18 11.60 -1.06 7.45
N GLN A 19 11.95 -2.08 6.67
CA GLN A 19 12.98 -1.95 5.62
C GLN A 19 12.54 -0.96 4.53
N ASN A 20 11.28 -1.04 4.11
CA ASN A 20 10.76 -0.19 3.05
C ASN A 20 10.36 1.22 3.53
N ALA A 21 10.25 1.45 4.84
CA ALA A 21 10.00 2.79 5.40
C ALA A 21 11.17 3.77 5.14
N LEU A 22 12.37 3.25 4.85
CA LEU A 22 13.52 4.06 4.47
C LEU A 22 13.53 4.43 2.98
N THR A 23 12.60 3.86 2.19
CA THR A 23 12.49 4.14 0.77
C THR A 23 11.81 5.49 0.55
N TRP A 24 12.45 6.33 -0.28
CA TRP A 24 11.96 7.66 -0.58
C TRP A 24 10.51 7.67 -1.10
N GLY A 25 9.67 8.49 -0.48
CA GLY A 25 8.28 8.68 -0.91
C GLY A 25 7.36 7.50 -0.62
N THR A 26 7.80 6.54 0.20
CA THR A 26 7.01 5.34 0.55
C THR A 26 6.50 5.41 1.97
N PHE A 27 5.19 5.25 2.12
CA PHE A 27 4.52 5.02 3.39
C PHE A 27 4.14 3.56 3.51
N MET A 28 4.74 2.87 4.48
CA MET A 28 4.38 1.49 4.77
C MET A 28 3.33 1.45 5.88
N ASP A 29 2.36 0.55 5.74
CA ASP A 29 1.46 0.14 6.80
C ASP A 29 1.46 -1.37 6.96
N VAL A 30 1.38 -1.82 8.21
CA VAL A 30 1.31 -3.24 8.53
C VAL A 30 -0.16 -3.60 8.68
N VAL A 31 -0.62 -4.54 7.88
CA VAL A 31 -2.02 -4.96 7.83
C VAL A 31 -2.11 -6.47 8.00
N ASP A 32 -3.28 -6.97 8.40
CA ASP A 32 -3.55 -8.40 8.48
C ASP A 32 -3.63 -9.02 7.08
N GLU A 33 -3.77 -10.35 7.04
CA GLU A 33 -3.94 -11.07 5.77
C GLU A 33 -5.22 -10.59 5.07
N ILE A 34 -5.04 -10.05 3.87
CA ILE A 34 -6.10 -9.55 3.00
C ILE A 34 -6.50 -10.70 2.09
N SER A 35 -7.79 -10.99 2.07
CA SER A 35 -8.37 -12.13 1.36
C SER A 35 -8.93 -11.77 -0.02
N SER A 36 -9.14 -10.48 -0.27
CA SER A 36 -9.81 -9.97 -1.48
C SER A 36 -9.20 -8.65 -1.95
N SER A 37 -9.26 -8.41 -3.27
CA SER A 37 -8.86 -7.14 -3.86
C SER A 37 -9.70 -5.97 -3.35
N THR A 38 -10.99 -6.16 -3.04
CA THR A 38 -11.85 -5.11 -2.48
C THR A 38 -11.39 -4.70 -1.08
N GLU A 39 -11.04 -5.68 -0.24
CA GLU A 39 -10.49 -5.40 1.08
C GLU A 39 -9.14 -4.66 0.97
N MET A 40 -8.31 -5.02 -0.02
CA MET A 40 -7.07 -4.29 -0.31
C MET A 40 -7.32 -2.81 -0.65
N VAL A 41 -8.34 -2.53 -1.47
CA VAL A 41 -8.73 -1.15 -1.83
C VAL A 41 -9.20 -0.38 -0.60
N ASP A 42 -10.07 -0.97 0.22
CA ASP A 42 -10.62 -0.30 1.40
C ASP A 42 -9.53 0.01 2.43
N ARG A 43 -8.62 -0.94 2.67
CA ARG A 43 -7.47 -0.75 3.56
C ARG A 43 -6.55 0.36 3.05
N ALA A 44 -6.21 0.34 1.76
CA ALA A 44 -5.37 1.38 1.16
C ALA A 44 -6.02 2.77 1.25
N CYS A 45 -7.30 2.87 0.93
CA CYS A 45 -8.07 4.11 1.07
C CYS A 45 -8.08 4.61 2.52
N ARG A 46 -8.21 3.72 3.50
CA ARG A 46 -8.15 4.08 4.93
C ARG A 46 -6.79 4.62 5.33
N VAL A 47 -5.69 3.98 4.92
CA VAL A 47 -4.32 4.45 5.18
C VAL A 47 -4.09 5.82 4.56
N ALA A 48 -4.50 5.99 3.30
CA ALA A 48 -4.33 7.23 2.57
C ALA A 48 -5.18 8.39 3.15
N LYS A 49 -6.38 8.10 3.67
CA LYS A 49 -7.21 9.05 4.44
C LYS A 49 -6.55 9.43 5.78
N ASN A 50 -6.11 8.45 6.56
CA ASN A 50 -5.48 8.68 7.87
C ASN A 50 -4.23 9.55 7.75
N ARG A 51 -3.46 9.37 6.68
CA ARG A 51 -2.24 10.12 6.39
C ARG A 51 -2.49 11.48 5.72
N LYS A 52 -3.75 11.84 5.44
CA LYS A 52 -4.16 13.06 4.71
C LYS A 52 -3.51 13.20 3.32
N ILE A 53 -3.17 12.08 2.69
CA ILE A 53 -2.56 12.04 1.34
C ILE A 53 -3.64 12.25 0.27
N LEU A 54 -4.86 11.77 0.54
CA LEU A 54 -5.98 11.93 -0.38
C LEU A 54 -6.63 13.32 -0.26
N LYS A 55 -6.59 14.09 -1.35
CA LYS A 55 -7.53 15.16 -1.64
C LYS A 55 -8.64 14.61 -2.55
N ASN A 56 -9.84 15.17 -2.44
CA ASN A 56 -10.96 14.76 -3.30
C ASN A 56 -10.59 14.95 -4.79
N GLY A 57 -10.81 13.92 -5.61
CA GLY A 57 -10.52 13.94 -7.05
C GLY A 57 -9.18 13.33 -7.48
N ILE A 58 -8.38 12.79 -6.55
CA ILE A 58 -7.12 12.09 -6.88
C ILE A 58 -7.42 10.67 -7.36
N LYS A 59 -6.77 10.25 -8.44
CA LYS A 59 -6.80 8.87 -8.94
C LYS A 59 -5.82 8.01 -8.16
N LEU A 60 -6.29 6.87 -7.64
CA LEU A 60 -5.48 5.85 -6.99
C LEU A 60 -5.18 4.72 -7.98
N LEU A 61 -3.93 4.24 -8.03
CA LEU A 61 -3.54 3.10 -8.85
C LEU A 61 -3.20 1.90 -7.95
N LEU A 62 -4.06 0.89 -7.98
CA LEU A 62 -3.87 -0.33 -7.19
C LEU A 62 -3.16 -1.42 -7.99
N LEU A 63 -2.01 -1.89 -7.49
CA LEU A 63 -1.21 -2.96 -8.09
C LEU A 63 -1.08 -4.15 -7.15
N PRO A 64 -2.08 -5.05 -7.07
CA PRO A 64 -1.93 -6.29 -6.33
C PRO A 64 -0.85 -7.16 -6.98
N VAL A 65 0.17 -7.53 -6.22
CA VAL A 65 1.11 -8.59 -6.60
C VAL A 65 0.63 -9.90 -5.99
N PHE A 66 0.16 -10.82 -6.82
CA PHE A 66 -0.20 -12.18 -6.42
C PHE A 66 1.02 -13.09 -6.55
N HIS A 67 1.36 -13.82 -5.48
CA HIS A 67 2.37 -14.88 -5.56
C HIS A 67 1.69 -16.19 -5.17
N SER A 68 1.58 -17.10 -6.14
CA SER A 68 1.03 -18.48 -6.07
C SER A 68 0.44 -18.89 -4.70
N GLU A 69 -0.89 -18.96 -4.64
CA GLU A 69 -1.73 -19.47 -3.55
C GLU A 69 -1.84 -18.66 -2.24
N LYS A 70 -1.11 -17.57 -2.05
CA LYS A 70 -1.42 -16.58 -1.00
C LYS A 70 -1.35 -15.16 -1.56
N LEU A 71 -2.24 -14.28 -1.10
CA LEU A 71 -2.16 -12.85 -1.36
C LEU A 71 -0.91 -12.30 -0.64
N GLY A 72 0.26 -12.51 -1.26
CA GLY A 72 1.54 -11.95 -0.86
C GLY A 72 1.52 -10.45 -1.14
N GLN A 73 0.83 -9.70 -0.27
CA GLN A 73 0.61 -8.27 -0.42
C GLN A 73 1.93 -7.52 -0.55
N ARG A 74 2.21 -7.12 -1.78
CA ARG A 74 3.22 -6.11 -2.09
C ARG A 74 2.64 -5.13 -3.08
N ILE A 75 2.52 -3.90 -2.58
CA ILE A 75 2.64 -2.59 -3.26
C ILE A 75 1.34 -1.94 -3.71
N LEU A 76 1.19 -0.65 -3.36
CA LEU A 76 0.24 0.27 -3.95
C LEU A 76 0.87 1.62 -4.27
N PHE A 77 0.49 2.22 -5.40
CA PHE A 77 0.96 3.52 -5.86
C PHE A 77 -0.20 4.52 -5.74
N VAL A 78 -0.01 5.62 -5.00
CA VAL A 78 -0.88 6.79 -5.09
C VAL A 78 -0.15 7.85 -5.89
#